data_AF-A0A7J8JQL7-F1
#
_entry.id   AF-A0A7J8JQL7-F1
#
_cell.length_a   1.000
_cell.length_b   1.000
_cell.length_c   1.000
_cell.angle_alpha   90.00
_cell.angle_beta   90.00
_cell.angle_gamma   90.00
#
_symmetry.space_group_name_H-M   'P 1'
#
loop_
_entity.id
_entity.type
_entity.pdbx_description
1 polymer ?
#
loop_
_entity_poly.entity_id
_entity_poly.type
_entity_poly.pdbx_seq_one_letter_code
_entity_poly.pdbx_strand_id
1 'polypeptide(L)'
;MLPAAPGRASGSREQNSGSPAPPGSNDYLEVIPMDVRVRHSRGVSETKQTEELPEVSGSSRPLAMVLPTEIPCENPGEIFIILRDEVIGDTVEVVFTSDSKCIKTRPALWNKTVWCMKALDFPAGSVNVDVYCDGIIKATTKIKYRATEMSAGCPLGVAGSGDDVCQNDMKELDDVLTSVFKQEIPYYKFQSLQTEINPQKEFTHCKELPTLLHGAAKFGLKNLAVHLLQCSGATWASQMKNLEGSDPAHIAERHGHKELKKIFEDFSWLHQSAFPPVVF
;
A
#
# COMPACT_ATOMS: atom_id res chain seq x y z
N MET A 1 47.63 -66.47 -29.97
CA MET A 1 47.46 -65.05 -30.32
C MET A 1 46.73 -64.39 -29.16
N LEU A 2 47.44 -63.56 -28.40
CA LEU A 2 46.94 -62.70 -27.33
C LEU A 2 47.13 -61.25 -27.80
N PRO A 3 46.28 -60.32 -27.35
CA PRO A 3 46.83 -59.04 -26.94
C PRO A 3 46.35 -58.58 -25.57
N ALA A 4 47.29 -57.98 -24.86
CA ALA A 4 47.13 -57.25 -23.62
C ALA A 4 46.73 -55.78 -23.90
N ALA A 5 45.94 -55.20 -22.99
CA ALA A 5 45.85 -53.76 -22.73
C ALA A 5 47.00 -53.33 -21.76
N PRO A 6 47.12 -52.09 -21.21
CA PRO A 6 46.29 -50.87 -21.32
C PRO A 6 47.07 -49.51 -21.32
N GLY A 7 46.33 -48.39 -21.23
CA GLY A 7 46.81 -47.06 -20.76
C GLY A 7 46.13 -45.89 -21.50
N ARG A 8 44.95 -45.36 -21.12
CA ARG A 8 44.48 -44.59 -19.94
C ARG A 8 44.93 -43.11 -19.88
N ALA A 9 43.99 -42.20 -20.17
CA ALA A 9 43.81 -40.87 -19.53
C ALA A 9 42.47 -40.27 -20.05
N SER A 10 41.33 -40.44 -19.35
CA SER A 10 40.76 -39.56 -18.31
C SER A 10 40.39 -38.14 -18.77
N GLY A 11 39.07 -37.90 -18.83
CA GLY A 11 38.45 -36.59 -19.05
C GLY A 11 36.93 -36.70 -18.94
N SER A 12 36.43 -36.72 -17.71
CA SER A 12 35.00 -36.76 -17.37
C SER A 12 34.31 -35.49 -17.86
N ARG A 13 33.24 -35.66 -18.67
CA ARG A 13 32.35 -34.58 -19.08
C ARG A 13 31.08 -34.66 -18.24
N GLU A 14 31.07 -33.98 -17.09
CA GLU A 14 29.85 -33.66 -16.37
C GLU A 14 29.03 -32.68 -17.21
N GLN A 15 27.84 -33.09 -17.65
CA GLN A 15 26.85 -32.22 -18.24
C GLN A 15 26.14 -31.47 -17.11
N ASN A 16 26.57 -30.23 -16.87
CA ASN A 16 25.87 -29.31 -16.00
C ASN A 16 24.67 -28.73 -16.77
N SER A 17 23.47 -29.29 -16.56
CA SER A 17 22.21 -28.71 -17.03
C SER A 17 21.84 -27.52 -16.15
N GLY A 18 22.52 -26.40 -16.37
CA GLY A 18 22.13 -25.11 -15.80
C GLY A 18 20.92 -24.57 -16.53
N SER A 19 19.73 -24.72 -15.94
CA SER A 19 18.56 -23.93 -16.33
C SER A 19 18.90 -22.44 -16.19
N PRO A 20 18.51 -21.58 -17.15
CA PRO A 20 18.73 -20.14 -17.02
C PRO A 20 17.88 -19.64 -15.84
N ALA A 21 18.57 -19.02 -14.87
CA ALA A 21 17.92 -18.26 -13.81
C ALA A 21 17.02 -17.19 -14.44
N PRO A 22 15.83 -16.91 -13.87
CA PRO A 22 14.98 -15.84 -14.37
C PRO A 22 15.73 -14.49 -14.22
N PRO A 23 15.58 -13.56 -15.17
CA PRO A 23 16.19 -12.24 -15.04
C PRO A 23 15.66 -11.59 -13.76
N GLY A 24 16.60 -11.16 -12.91
CA GLY A 24 16.28 -10.40 -11.71
C GLY A 24 15.42 -9.19 -12.05
N SER A 25 14.50 -8.83 -11.17
CA SER A 25 13.68 -7.63 -11.33
C SER A 25 14.61 -6.42 -11.41
N ASN A 26 14.87 -5.94 -12.62
CA ASN A 26 15.51 -4.65 -12.82
C ASN A 26 14.50 -3.59 -12.36
N ASP A 27 14.81 -2.92 -11.25
CA ASP A 27 14.13 -1.70 -10.84
C ASP A 27 14.38 -0.65 -11.95
N TYR A 28 13.45 -0.54 -12.90
CA TYR A 28 13.55 0.34 -14.06
C TYR A 28 13.34 1.78 -13.60
N LEU A 29 14.44 2.51 -13.38
CA LEU A 29 14.43 3.95 -13.14
C LEU A 29 15.01 4.66 -14.36
N GLU A 30 14.20 5.49 -15.01
CA GLU A 30 14.64 6.31 -16.12
C GLU A 30 14.72 7.77 -15.64
N VAL A 31 15.95 8.30 -15.59
CA VAL A 31 16.19 9.71 -15.27
C VAL A 31 16.12 10.50 -16.56
N ILE A 32 15.15 11.40 -16.65
CA ILE A 32 14.94 12.26 -17.81
C ILE A 32 15.70 13.58 -17.55
N PRO A 33 16.73 13.92 -18.35
CA PRO A 33 17.47 15.17 -18.20
C PRO A 33 16.55 16.39 -18.42
N MET A 34 16.65 17.39 -17.54
CA MET A 34 15.99 18.68 -17.79
C MET A 34 16.79 19.49 -18.81
N ASP A 35 16.24 19.66 -20.01
CA ASP A 35 16.78 20.60 -21.01
C ASP A 35 16.54 22.05 -20.53
N VAL A 36 17.54 22.65 -19.87
CA VAL A 36 17.58 24.09 -19.62
C VAL A 36 17.82 24.80 -20.94
N ARG A 37 16.75 25.07 -21.68
CA ARG A 37 16.82 25.90 -22.89
C ARG A 37 16.67 27.37 -22.52
N VAL A 38 17.74 27.97 -21.98
CA VAL A 38 17.89 29.43 -21.96
C VAL A 38 18.04 29.89 -23.41
N ARG A 39 17.00 30.53 -23.96
CA ARG A 39 17.12 31.36 -25.17
C ARG A 39 16.68 32.77 -24.82
N HIS A 40 17.66 33.60 -24.48
CA HIS A 40 17.53 35.04 -24.67
C HIS A 40 17.68 35.33 -26.16
N SER A 41 16.62 35.77 -26.83
CA SER A 41 16.74 36.66 -27.98
C SER A 41 15.45 37.46 -28.18
N ARG A 42 15.60 38.75 -27.93
CA ARG A 42 14.70 39.89 -28.15
C ARG A 42 14.13 39.93 -29.58
N GLY A 43 12.82 40.18 -29.71
CA GLY A 43 12.17 40.54 -30.98
C GLY A 43 10.65 40.71 -30.83
N VAL A 44 10.19 41.96 -30.89
CA VAL A 44 8.80 42.43 -30.79
C VAL A 44 8.02 42.17 -32.09
N SER A 45 6.75 41.75 -32.02
CA SER A 45 5.64 42.31 -32.83
C SER A 45 4.28 41.78 -32.35
N GLU A 46 3.30 42.67 -32.43
CA GLU A 46 2.00 42.66 -31.75
C GLU A 46 0.88 41.85 -32.44
N THR A 47 -0.08 41.46 -31.60
CA THR A 47 -1.54 41.31 -31.82
C THR A 47 -2.10 40.42 -32.94
N LYS A 48 -2.87 39.39 -32.51
CA LYS A 48 -4.34 39.38 -32.67
C LYS A 48 -4.99 38.47 -31.63
N GLN A 49 -5.89 39.06 -30.86
CA GLN A 49 -6.86 38.40 -29.98
C GLN A 49 -7.93 37.71 -30.82
N THR A 50 -8.37 36.53 -30.39
CA THR A 50 -9.76 36.10 -30.54
C THR A 50 -10.12 35.29 -29.30
N GLU A 51 -11.03 35.88 -28.53
CA GLU A 51 -11.75 35.38 -27.35
C GLU A 51 -12.31 33.96 -27.57
N GLU A 52 -12.01 33.08 -26.63
CA GLU A 52 -12.94 32.50 -25.63
C GLU A 52 -14.03 31.59 -26.22
N LEU A 53 -14.00 30.33 -25.78
CA LEU A 53 -14.86 29.92 -24.67
C LEU A 53 -14.19 28.78 -23.89
N PRO A 54 -13.93 28.97 -22.59
CA PRO A 54 -13.57 27.91 -21.66
C PRO A 54 -14.85 27.34 -21.03
N GLU A 55 -15.04 26.03 -21.06
CA GLU A 55 -15.92 25.27 -20.14
C GLU A 55 -15.85 23.80 -20.60
N VAL A 56 -15.37 22.86 -19.79
CA VAL A 56 -16.14 22.30 -18.68
C VAL A 56 -15.25 22.15 -17.45
N SER A 57 -15.57 22.95 -16.44
CA SER A 57 -15.21 22.65 -15.05
C SER A 57 -16.04 21.43 -14.62
N GLY A 58 -15.56 20.24 -14.96
CA GLY A 58 -15.88 19.06 -14.18
C GLY A 58 -14.93 19.11 -13.00
N SER A 59 -15.45 19.22 -11.78
CA SER A 59 -14.67 18.87 -10.58
C SER A 59 -14.39 17.36 -10.62
N SER A 60 -13.54 16.95 -11.55
CA SER A 60 -13.15 15.57 -11.78
C SER A 60 -12.30 15.18 -10.59
N ARG A 61 -12.95 14.57 -9.59
CA ARG A 61 -12.27 13.93 -8.47
C ARG A 61 -11.12 13.08 -9.04
N PRO A 62 -9.89 13.18 -8.50
CA PRO A 62 -8.74 12.45 -9.03
C PRO A 62 -9.03 10.95 -9.12
N LEU A 63 -8.74 10.33 -10.27
CA LEU A 63 -8.95 8.89 -10.49
C LEU A 63 -7.88 8.03 -9.80
N ALA A 64 -6.84 8.66 -9.29
CA ALA A 64 -5.78 8.06 -8.50
C ALA A 64 -5.47 8.91 -7.25
N MET A 65 -5.06 8.27 -6.18
CA MET A 65 -4.47 8.90 -5.00
C MET A 65 -3.05 8.38 -4.79
N VAL A 66 -2.15 9.26 -4.31
CA VAL A 66 -0.77 8.88 -3.97
C VAL A 66 -0.55 9.17 -2.48
N LEU A 67 -0.06 8.17 -1.76
CA LEU A 67 0.18 8.22 -0.32
C LEU A 67 1.59 7.68 0.01
N PRO A 68 2.24 8.18 1.07
CA PRO A 68 1.85 9.33 1.88
C PRO A 68 2.05 10.66 1.12
N THR A 69 1.38 11.72 1.55
CA THR A 69 1.56 13.07 0.99
C THR A 69 2.79 13.78 1.53
N GLU A 70 3.41 13.24 2.58
CA GLU A 70 4.64 13.75 3.19
C GLU A 70 5.59 12.61 3.51
N ILE A 71 6.87 12.80 3.22
CA ILE A 71 7.91 11.77 3.32
C ILE A 71 9.12 12.37 4.05
N PRO A 72 9.67 11.70 5.09
CA PRO A 72 10.94 12.12 5.68
C PRO A 72 12.08 11.83 4.70
N CYS A 73 13.03 12.76 4.57
CA CYS A 73 14.21 12.54 3.73
C CYS A 73 15.10 11.40 4.27
N GLU A 74 15.12 11.23 5.60
CA GLU A 74 15.85 10.16 6.25
C GLU A 74 14.90 8.97 6.45
N ASN A 75 15.16 7.86 5.76
CA ASN A 75 14.29 6.67 5.68
C ASN A 75 12.90 6.95 5.08
N PRO A 76 12.81 7.17 3.76
CA PRO A 76 11.60 7.67 3.11
C PRO A 76 10.46 6.64 2.99
N GLY A 77 10.68 5.38 3.34
CA GLY A 77 9.64 4.35 3.40
C GLY A 77 9.06 3.97 2.02
N GLU A 78 7.75 3.78 1.96
CA GLU A 78 7.02 3.29 0.79
C GLU A 78 5.98 4.31 0.31
N ILE A 79 5.71 4.30 -1.00
CA ILE A 79 4.67 5.07 -1.67
C ILE A 79 3.64 4.10 -2.24
N PHE A 80 2.37 4.42 -2.03
CA PHE A 80 1.20 3.70 -2.52
C PHE A 80 0.44 4.56 -3.52
N ILE A 81 0.09 3.96 -4.65
CA ILE A 81 -0.78 4.55 -5.68
C ILE A 81 -2.08 3.77 -5.65
N ILE A 82 -3.19 4.43 -5.34
CA ILE A 82 -4.53 3.82 -5.24
C ILE A 82 -5.39 4.37 -6.38
N LEU A 83 -5.76 3.52 -7.33
CA LEU A 83 -6.71 3.85 -8.40
C LEU A 83 -8.15 3.63 -7.92
N ARG A 84 -9.07 4.49 -8.38
CA ARG A 84 -10.50 4.35 -8.08
C ARG A 84 -11.14 3.16 -8.78
N ASP A 85 -10.75 2.95 -10.03
CA ASP A 85 -11.28 1.90 -10.89
C ASP A 85 -10.21 0.84 -11.13
N GLU A 86 -10.63 -0.42 -11.26
CA GLU A 86 -9.75 -1.49 -11.74
C GLU A 86 -9.34 -1.16 -13.19
N VAL A 87 -8.04 -1.15 -13.44
CA VAL A 87 -7.49 -0.91 -14.79
C VAL A 87 -7.22 -2.26 -15.46
N ILE A 88 -7.63 -2.37 -16.72
CA ILE A 88 -7.48 -3.58 -17.54
C ILE A 88 -6.05 -3.65 -18.16
N GLY A 89 -5.21 -2.65 -17.90
CA GLY A 89 -3.82 -2.59 -18.35
C GLY A 89 -2.82 -2.87 -17.22
N ASP A 90 -1.80 -3.68 -17.51
CA ASP A 90 -0.74 -4.04 -16.55
C ASP A 90 0.27 -2.90 -16.29
N THR A 91 0.13 -1.76 -16.99
CA THR A 91 1.15 -0.70 -16.97
C THR A 91 0.67 0.58 -16.30
N VAL A 92 0.93 0.67 -14.99
CA VAL A 92 0.94 1.94 -14.24
C VAL A 92 2.36 2.50 -14.26
N GLU A 93 2.48 3.78 -14.64
CA GLU A 93 3.74 4.51 -14.65
C GLU A 93 3.60 5.76 -13.78
N VAL A 94 4.65 6.08 -13.03
CA VAL A 94 4.66 7.24 -12.15
C VAL A 94 5.85 8.12 -12.52
N VAL A 95 5.60 9.40 -12.70
CA VAL A 95 6.62 10.41 -13.02
C VAL A 95 6.75 11.38 -11.85
N PHE A 96 7.94 11.43 -11.28
CA PHE A 96 8.32 12.35 -10.21
C PHE A 96 9.10 13.51 -10.80
N THR A 97 8.62 14.73 -10.59
CA THR A 97 9.24 15.95 -11.11
C THR A 97 9.56 16.93 -9.98
N SER A 98 10.83 17.27 -9.84
CA SER A 98 11.35 18.36 -9.02
C SER A 98 12.06 19.40 -9.89
N ASP A 99 12.52 20.50 -9.28
CA ASP A 99 13.24 21.57 -10.00
C ASP A 99 14.57 21.09 -10.63
N SER A 100 15.10 19.94 -10.20
CA SER A 100 16.40 19.43 -10.62
C SER A 100 16.36 18.04 -11.26
N LYS A 101 15.26 17.29 -11.10
CA LYS A 101 15.17 15.90 -11.56
C LYS A 101 13.76 15.59 -12.06
N CYS A 102 13.71 14.82 -13.13
CA CYS A 102 12.51 14.14 -13.59
C CYS A 102 12.81 12.63 -13.65
N ILE A 103 12.06 11.83 -12.90
CA ILE A 103 12.28 10.38 -12.80
C ILE A 103 10.98 9.68 -13.16
N LYS A 104 11.04 8.79 -14.15
CA LYS A 104 9.95 7.90 -14.53
C LYS A 104 10.22 6.49 -13.99
N THR A 105 9.20 5.88 -13.42
CA THR A 105 9.29 4.55 -12.80
C THR A 105 7.97 3.78 -12.88
N ARG A 106 8.02 2.50 -12.57
CA ARG A 106 6.89 1.58 -12.55
C ARG A 106 6.75 0.94 -11.16
N PRO A 107 5.68 1.26 -10.41
CA PRO A 107 5.44 0.64 -9.12
C PRO A 107 4.97 -0.81 -9.30
N ALA A 108 5.21 -1.64 -8.29
CA ALA A 108 4.78 -3.03 -8.31
C ALA A 108 3.28 -3.12 -7.96
N LEU A 109 2.53 -3.95 -8.68
CA LEU A 109 1.14 -4.23 -8.34
C LEU A 109 1.06 -4.90 -6.95
N TRP A 110 0.32 -4.29 -6.03
CA TRP A 110 0.13 -4.82 -4.67
C TRP A 110 -1.23 -5.49 -4.51
N ASN A 111 -2.29 -4.89 -5.06
CA ASN A 111 -3.60 -5.52 -5.22
C ASN A 111 -4.26 -4.98 -6.50
N LYS A 112 -5.50 -5.36 -6.79
CA LYS A 112 -6.20 -4.98 -8.04
C LYS A 112 -6.25 -3.48 -8.34
N THR A 113 -6.22 -2.63 -7.32
CA THR A 113 -6.31 -1.17 -7.46
C THR A 113 -5.19 -0.42 -6.75
N VAL A 114 -4.21 -1.11 -6.18
CA VAL A 114 -3.12 -0.50 -5.42
C VAL A 114 -1.78 -0.98 -5.92
N TRP A 115 -0.88 -0.02 -6.19
CA TRP A 115 0.51 -0.24 -6.52
C TRP A 115 1.40 0.30 -5.42
N CYS A 116 2.52 -0.36 -5.16
CA CYS A 116 3.49 -0.02 -4.13
C CYS A 116 4.90 0.10 -4.71
N MET A 117 5.66 1.06 -4.21
CA MET A 117 7.10 1.20 -4.49
C MET A 117 7.83 1.82 -3.31
N LYS A 118 9.15 1.65 -3.24
CA LYS A 118 9.97 2.42 -2.30
C LYS A 118 9.94 3.89 -2.68
N ALA A 119 9.84 4.76 -1.69
CA ALA A 119 9.95 6.18 -1.91
C ALA A 119 11.33 6.53 -2.49
N LEU A 120 11.35 7.40 -3.51
CA LEU A 120 12.59 7.84 -4.15
C LEU A 120 13.29 8.89 -3.29
N ASP A 121 14.62 8.96 -3.40
CA ASP A 121 15.43 9.93 -2.68
C ASP A 121 15.35 11.32 -3.33
N PHE A 122 14.58 12.21 -2.71
CA PHE A 122 14.50 13.63 -3.07
C PHE A 122 14.96 14.53 -1.90
N PRO A 123 15.56 15.70 -2.19
CA PRO A 123 15.86 16.68 -1.16
C PRO A 123 14.57 17.26 -0.55
N ALA A 124 14.70 17.90 0.61
CA ALA A 124 13.57 18.55 1.25
C ALA A 124 12.94 19.60 0.32
N GLY A 125 11.62 19.54 0.16
CA GLY A 125 10.90 20.32 -0.84
C GLY A 125 9.62 19.64 -1.32
N SER A 126 8.99 20.20 -2.36
CA SER A 126 7.81 19.60 -2.99
C SER A 126 8.20 18.92 -4.30
N VAL A 127 7.72 17.69 -4.49
CA VAL A 127 7.90 16.91 -5.72
C VAL A 127 6.53 16.71 -6.34
N ASN A 128 6.37 17.09 -7.61
CA ASN A 128 5.16 16.79 -8.37
C ASN A 128 5.16 15.31 -8.76
N VAL A 129 4.01 14.67 -8.66
CA VAL A 129 3.81 13.26 -8.99
C VAL A 129 2.65 13.15 -9.96
N ASP A 130 2.96 12.67 -11.16
CA ASP A 130 1.98 12.36 -12.19
C ASP A 130 1.83 10.84 -12.32
N VAL A 131 0.59 10.36 -12.21
CA VAL A 131 0.24 8.94 -12.35
C VAL A 131 -0.36 8.71 -13.72
N TYR A 132 0.24 7.81 -14.49
CA TYR A 132 -0.22 7.41 -15.82
C TYR A 132 -0.68 5.95 -15.79
N CYS A 133 -1.76 5.67 -16.50
CA CYS A 133 -2.17 4.31 -16.83
C CYS A 133 -2.44 4.27 -18.33
N ASP A 134 -1.75 3.38 -19.04
CA ASP A 134 -1.79 3.24 -20.50
C ASP A 134 -1.56 4.58 -21.24
N GLY A 135 -0.64 5.39 -20.70
CA GLY A 135 -0.29 6.72 -21.23
C GLY A 135 -1.29 7.84 -20.88
N ILE A 136 -2.40 7.54 -20.21
CA ILE A 136 -3.40 8.54 -19.80
C ILE A 136 -3.14 8.97 -18.36
N ILE A 137 -3.11 10.29 -18.12
CA ILE A 137 -2.93 10.84 -16.78
C ILE A 137 -4.18 10.59 -15.92
N LYS A 138 -3.99 9.98 -14.74
CA LYS A 138 -5.03 9.64 -13.77
C LYS A 138 -5.06 10.59 -12.58
N ALA A 139 -3.90 11.11 -12.19
CA ALA A 139 -3.77 12.15 -11.18
C ALA A 139 -2.46 12.93 -11.34
N THR A 140 -2.50 14.19 -10.92
CA THR A 140 -1.33 15.04 -10.65
C THR A 140 -1.44 15.51 -9.22
N THR A 141 -0.42 15.22 -8.41
CA THR A 141 -0.38 15.59 -6.99
C THR A 141 1.02 16.04 -6.57
N LYS A 142 1.17 16.46 -5.32
CA LYS A 142 2.46 16.85 -4.73
C LYS A 142 2.74 16.01 -3.50
N ILE A 143 3.97 15.55 -3.38
CA ILE A 143 4.52 14.96 -2.16
C ILE A 143 5.53 15.93 -1.57
N LYS A 144 5.44 16.17 -0.25
CA LYS A 144 6.37 17.03 0.47
C LYS A 144 7.44 16.20 1.17
N TYR A 145 8.68 16.36 0.74
CA TYR A 145 9.85 15.81 1.42
C TYR A 145 10.28 16.74 2.54
N ARG A 146 10.38 16.22 3.76
CA ARG A 146 10.80 16.98 4.94
C ARG A 146 12.17 16.53 5.38
N ALA A 147 13.08 17.49 5.61
CA ALA A 147 14.31 17.20 6.32
C ALA A 147 13.95 16.76 7.74
N THR A 148 14.54 15.67 8.21
CA THR A 148 14.51 15.34 9.63
C THR A 148 15.36 16.41 10.31
N GLU A 149 14.70 17.38 10.94
CA GLU A 149 15.37 18.21 11.93
C GLU A 149 15.83 17.23 13.00
N MET A 150 17.14 17.17 13.25
CA MET A 150 17.73 16.37 14.30
C MET A 150 17.26 16.96 15.63
N SER A 151 16.00 16.69 15.98
CA SER A 151 15.43 17.01 17.27
C SER A 151 16.23 16.19 18.26
N ALA A 152 17.06 16.90 19.05
CA ALA A 152 17.66 16.36 20.24
C ALA A 152 16.60 15.52 20.97
N GLY A 153 16.92 14.26 21.19
CA GLY A 153 15.96 13.17 21.35
C GLY A 153 14.70 13.53 22.12
N CYS A 154 13.55 13.05 21.63
CA CYS A 154 12.40 12.87 22.50
C CYS A 154 12.88 12.17 23.77
N PRO A 155 12.83 12.79 24.96
CA PRO A 155 13.02 12.05 26.17
C PRO A 155 11.69 11.34 26.43
N LEU A 156 11.42 10.27 25.67
CA LEU A 156 10.47 9.25 26.12
C LEU A 156 11.22 8.36 27.11
N GLY A 157 11.63 8.99 28.21
CA GLY A 157 12.44 8.44 29.27
C GLY A 157 11.85 8.83 30.60
N VAL A 158 10.85 8.05 31.02
CA VAL A 158 10.41 7.84 32.41
C VAL A 158 9.97 9.09 33.19
N ALA A 159 8.64 9.24 33.37
CA ALA A 159 8.01 9.07 34.69
C ALA A 159 6.50 9.38 34.67
N GLY A 160 5.70 8.42 35.14
CA GLY A 160 4.60 8.67 36.08
C GLY A 160 3.21 9.05 35.54
N SER A 161 2.29 8.07 35.60
CA SER A 161 0.85 8.22 35.89
C SER A 161 0.04 9.20 35.02
N GLY A 162 -0.65 8.65 34.01
CA GLY A 162 -1.65 9.40 33.25
C GLY A 162 -2.37 8.54 32.20
N ASP A 163 -3.03 7.46 32.63
CA ASP A 163 -3.83 6.58 31.76
C ASP A 163 -5.07 7.25 31.13
N ASP A 164 -5.31 8.54 31.38
CA ASP A 164 -6.53 9.25 30.98
C ASP A 164 -6.36 10.12 29.71
N VAL A 165 -5.15 10.56 29.37
CA VAL A 165 -4.96 11.48 28.22
C VAL A 165 -5.00 10.73 26.88
N CYS A 166 -4.48 9.50 26.82
CA CYS A 166 -4.37 8.74 25.56
C CYS A 166 -5.65 7.97 25.17
N GLN A 167 -6.54 7.67 26.13
CA GLN A 167 -7.77 6.93 25.85
C GLN A 167 -8.82 7.76 25.10
N ASN A 168 -8.84 9.07 25.35
CA ASN A 168 -9.77 9.99 24.69
C ASN A 168 -9.47 10.12 23.19
N ASP A 169 -8.20 10.16 22.81
CA ASP A 169 -7.76 10.28 21.41
C ASP A 169 -8.17 9.05 20.58
N MET A 170 -8.01 7.84 21.12
CA MET A 170 -8.35 6.61 20.41
C MET A 170 -9.86 6.43 20.25
N LYS A 171 -10.64 6.82 21.26
CA LYS A 171 -12.09 6.79 21.16
C LYS A 171 -12.60 7.79 20.13
N GLU A 172 -12.07 9.01 20.12
CA GLU A 172 -12.43 10.01 19.12
C GLU A 172 -12.05 9.54 17.70
N LEU A 173 -10.86 8.96 17.54
CA LEU A 173 -10.44 8.37 16.28
C LEU A 173 -11.39 7.25 15.82
N ASP A 174 -11.80 6.36 16.73
CA ASP A 174 -12.76 5.30 16.45
C ASP A 174 -14.11 5.87 16.00
N ASP A 175 -14.61 6.92 16.66
CA ASP A 175 -15.85 7.62 16.30
C ASP A 175 -15.76 8.27 14.90
N VAL A 176 -14.64 8.93 14.59
CA VAL A 176 -14.39 9.54 13.27
C VAL A 176 -14.28 8.48 12.18
N LEU A 177 -13.46 7.44 12.39
CA LEU A 177 -13.30 6.34 11.41
C LEU A 177 -14.61 5.63 11.16
N THR A 178 -15.39 5.37 12.21
CA THR A 178 -16.72 4.76 12.10
C THR A 178 -17.67 5.64 11.28
N SER A 179 -17.65 6.95 11.51
CA SER A 179 -18.51 7.90 10.81
C SER A 179 -18.16 8.00 9.33
N VAL A 180 -16.87 8.14 9.01
CA VAL A 180 -16.36 8.18 7.64
C VAL A 180 -16.66 6.87 6.92
N PHE A 181 -16.45 5.72 7.58
CA PHE A 181 -16.71 4.41 6.99
C PHE A 181 -18.18 4.25 6.61
N LYS A 182 -19.10 4.63 7.50
CA LYS A 182 -20.56 4.59 7.23
C LYS A 182 -20.96 5.48 6.06
N GLN A 183 -20.35 6.65 5.94
CA GLN A 183 -20.70 7.64 4.92
C GLN A 183 -20.11 7.28 3.55
N GLU A 184 -18.83 6.92 3.51
CA GLU A 184 -18.08 6.73 2.26
C GLU A 184 -18.10 5.27 1.77
N ILE A 185 -18.39 4.30 2.64
CA ILE A 185 -18.38 2.85 2.32
C ILE A 185 -19.65 2.14 2.86
N PRO A 186 -20.86 2.56 2.45
CA PRO A 186 -22.12 2.08 3.04
C PRO A 186 -22.42 0.59 2.79
N TYR A 187 -21.85 0.00 1.73
CA TYR A 187 -22.12 -1.38 1.31
C TYR A 187 -20.87 -2.27 1.36
N TYR A 188 -20.07 -2.10 2.40
CA TYR A 188 -18.89 -2.94 2.58
C TYR A 188 -19.26 -4.42 2.73
N LYS A 189 -18.50 -5.29 2.04
CA LYS A 189 -18.62 -6.73 2.12
C LYS A 189 -17.23 -7.33 2.28
N PHE A 190 -17.07 -8.18 3.29
CA PHE A 190 -15.88 -9.01 3.42
C PHE A 190 -15.85 -10.04 2.29
N GLN A 191 -14.73 -10.11 1.59
CA GLN A 191 -14.50 -11.05 0.50
C GLN A 191 -13.34 -11.97 0.87
N SER A 192 -13.52 -13.28 0.66
CA SER A 192 -12.41 -14.22 0.74
C SER A 192 -11.51 -14.05 -0.46
N LEU A 193 -10.34 -13.43 -0.25
CA LEU A 193 -9.23 -13.42 -1.20
C LEU A 193 -8.62 -14.83 -1.26
N GLN A 194 -9.38 -15.82 -1.72
CA GLN A 194 -8.79 -17.08 -2.15
C GLN A 194 -8.11 -16.82 -3.50
N THR A 195 -6.79 -16.65 -3.45
CA THR A 195 -5.87 -16.97 -4.54
C THR A 195 -6.00 -16.12 -5.81
N GLU A 196 -5.39 -14.94 -5.87
CA GLU A 196 -4.94 -14.36 -7.16
C GLU A 196 -3.96 -13.18 -7.07
N ILE A 197 -3.15 -13.09 -6.02
CA ILE A 197 -2.07 -12.09 -5.98
C ILE A 197 -0.76 -12.80 -5.65
N ASN A 198 0.17 -12.69 -6.58
CA ASN A 198 1.49 -13.30 -6.61
C ASN A 198 2.21 -13.27 -5.23
N PRO A 199 2.68 -14.41 -4.69
CA PRO A 199 3.35 -14.48 -3.39
C PRO A 199 4.79 -13.92 -3.39
N GLN A 200 5.23 -13.25 -4.46
CA GLN A 200 6.63 -12.88 -4.66
C GLN A 200 6.93 -11.41 -4.31
N LYS A 201 6.79 -11.05 -3.04
CA LYS A 201 7.68 -10.15 -2.28
C LYS A 201 7.09 -9.99 -0.88
N GLU A 202 7.96 -10.10 0.12
CA GLU A 202 7.61 -10.15 1.54
C GLU A 202 7.02 -8.83 2.04
N PHE A 203 5.74 -8.59 1.80
CA PHE A 203 5.00 -7.53 2.47
C PHE A 203 4.59 -8.03 3.86
N THR A 204 5.47 -7.83 4.84
CA THR A 204 5.31 -8.31 6.22
C THR A 204 4.12 -7.68 6.95
N HIS A 205 3.71 -6.46 6.56
CA HIS A 205 2.68 -5.70 7.29
C HIS A 205 1.24 -6.21 7.08
N CYS A 206 0.89 -6.73 5.89
CA CYS A 206 -0.43 -7.35 5.67
C CYS A 206 -0.55 -8.77 6.24
N LYS A 207 0.56 -9.35 6.71
CA LYS A 207 0.57 -10.73 7.23
C LYS A 207 -0.18 -10.86 8.55
N GLU A 208 -0.16 -9.80 9.36
CA GLU A 208 -0.74 -9.78 10.70
C GLU A 208 -2.24 -9.40 10.68
N LEU A 209 -2.66 -8.57 9.72
CA LEU A 209 -4.00 -7.97 9.67
C LEU A 209 -4.70 -8.24 8.31
N PRO A 210 -5.15 -9.48 8.05
CA PRO A 210 -5.74 -9.85 6.77
C PRO A 210 -7.10 -9.19 6.49
N THR A 211 -7.80 -8.69 7.51
CA THR A 211 -9.08 -8.01 7.36
C THR A 211 -9.16 -6.74 8.20
N LEU A 212 -10.06 -5.81 7.83
CA LEU A 212 -10.35 -4.62 8.64
C LEU A 212 -10.75 -4.97 10.09
N LEU A 213 -11.35 -6.14 10.30
CA LEU A 213 -11.73 -6.61 11.63
C LEU A 213 -10.51 -6.94 12.49
N HIS A 214 -9.45 -7.50 11.90
CA HIS A 214 -8.16 -7.70 12.58
C HIS A 214 -7.53 -6.35 12.94
N GLY A 215 -7.60 -5.37 12.04
CA GLY A 215 -7.13 -4.00 12.31
C GLY A 215 -7.87 -3.35 13.48
N ALA A 216 -9.20 -3.39 13.45
CA ALA A 216 -10.03 -2.87 14.54
C ALA A 216 -9.72 -3.57 15.87
N ALA A 217 -9.49 -4.90 15.84
CA ALA A 217 -9.08 -5.67 17.01
C ALA A 217 -7.72 -5.24 17.58
N LYS A 218 -6.71 -5.03 16.72
CA LYS A 218 -5.37 -4.63 17.14
C LYS A 218 -5.35 -3.25 17.80
N PHE A 219 -6.06 -2.30 17.20
CA PHE A 219 -6.06 -0.91 17.66
C PHE A 219 -7.15 -0.59 18.69
N GLY A 220 -8.04 -1.54 19.01
CA GLY A 220 -9.11 -1.33 20.00
C GLY A 220 -10.24 -0.43 19.49
N LEU A 221 -10.47 -0.39 18.17
CA LEU A 221 -11.51 0.42 17.52
C LEU A 221 -12.88 -0.26 17.66
N LYS A 222 -13.50 -0.07 18.81
CA LYS A 222 -14.73 -0.76 19.22
C LYS A 222 -15.93 -0.43 18.34
N ASN A 223 -16.21 0.84 18.11
CA ASN A 223 -17.35 1.31 17.34
C ASN A 223 -17.22 0.88 15.87
N LEU A 224 -16.00 0.96 15.33
CA LEU A 224 -15.71 0.49 13.99
C LEU A 224 -15.89 -1.03 13.91
N ALA A 225 -15.38 -1.79 14.88
CA ALA A 225 -15.53 -3.24 14.93
C ALA A 225 -17.00 -3.67 15.00
N VAL A 226 -17.79 -3.05 15.88
CA VAL A 226 -19.24 -3.34 16.00
C VAL A 226 -19.94 -3.07 14.68
N HIS A 227 -19.59 -1.99 13.99
CA HIS A 227 -20.17 -1.71 12.68
C HIS A 227 -19.73 -2.72 11.61
N LEU A 228 -18.44 -3.07 11.57
CA LEU A 228 -17.90 -4.09 10.66
C LEU A 228 -18.57 -5.45 10.87
N LEU A 229 -18.92 -5.82 12.11
CA LEU A 229 -19.64 -7.06 12.41
C LEU A 229 -21.07 -7.10 11.83
N GLN A 230 -21.63 -5.94 11.47
CA GLN A 230 -22.92 -5.84 10.79
C GLN A 230 -22.80 -5.95 9.27
N CYS A 231 -21.58 -5.87 8.72
CA CYS A 231 -21.35 -5.96 7.29
C CYS A 231 -21.49 -7.40 6.77
N SER A 232 -21.80 -7.51 5.47
CA SER A 232 -21.88 -8.82 4.81
C SER A 232 -20.54 -9.56 4.86
N GLY A 233 -20.56 -10.84 5.22
CA GLY A 233 -19.34 -11.66 5.33
C GLY A 233 -18.58 -11.50 6.66
N ALA A 234 -19.12 -10.75 7.63
CA ALA A 234 -18.51 -10.57 8.95
C ALA A 234 -18.26 -11.89 9.69
N THR A 235 -19.17 -12.88 9.58
CA THR A 235 -19.00 -14.22 10.18
C THR A 235 -17.75 -14.93 9.68
N TRP A 236 -17.46 -14.81 8.39
CA TRP A 236 -16.22 -15.36 7.82
C TRP A 236 -15.01 -14.56 8.33
N ALA A 237 -15.08 -13.23 8.31
CA ALA A 237 -13.97 -12.37 8.72
C ALA A 237 -13.63 -12.48 10.22
N SER A 238 -14.61 -12.82 11.07
CA SER A 238 -14.42 -13.03 12.51
C SER A 238 -13.79 -14.39 12.83
N GLN A 239 -13.91 -15.37 11.93
CA GLN A 239 -13.32 -16.70 12.09
C GLN A 239 -12.00 -16.85 11.31
N MET A 240 -11.76 -15.95 10.36
CA MET A 240 -10.51 -15.90 9.61
C MET A 240 -9.34 -15.71 10.58
N LYS A 241 -8.31 -16.52 10.37
CA LYS A 241 -7.05 -16.43 11.09
C LYS A 241 -6.00 -15.76 10.22
N ASN A 242 -5.18 -14.91 10.82
CA ASN A 242 -3.98 -14.39 10.19
C ASN A 242 -2.91 -15.48 10.02
N LEU A 243 -1.74 -15.13 9.47
CA LEU A 243 -0.64 -16.08 9.24
C LEU A 243 -0.05 -16.65 10.54
N GLU A 244 -0.27 -15.99 11.68
CA GLU A 244 0.12 -16.47 13.00
C GLU A 244 -0.97 -17.34 13.65
N GLY A 245 -2.05 -17.65 12.93
CA GLY A 245 -3.17 -18.43 13.43
C GLY A 245 -4.10 -17.67 14.38
N SER A 246 -3.95 -16.35 14.50
CA SER A 246 -4.76 -15.50 15.39
C SER A 246 -5.96 -14.92 14.65
N ASP A 247 -7.14 -15.10 15.21
CA ASP A 247 -8.37 -14.43 14.76
C ASP A 247 -8.53 -13.05 15.46
N PRO A 248 -9.54 -12.24 15.09
CA PRO A 248 -9.75 -10.94 15.72
C PRO A 248 -9.93 -10.97 17.25
N ALA A 249 -10.52 -12.02 17.82
CA ALA A 249 -10.69 -12.13 19.28
C ALA A 249 -9.34 -12.34 19.98
N HIS A 250 -8.50 -13.22 19.44
CA HIS A 250 -7.14 -13.44 19.95
C HIS A 250 -6.26 -12.20 19.80
N ILE A 251 -6.39 -11.44 18.70
CA ILE A 251 -5.66 -10.19 18.51
C ILE A 251 -6.09 -9.14 19.54
N ALA A 252 -7.39 -8.98 19.76
CA ALA A 252 -7.92 -8.05 20.76
C ALA A 252 -7.40 -8.40 22.17
N GLU A 253 -7.39 -9.70 22.53
CA GLU A 253 -6.84 -10.16 23.80
C GLU A 253 -5.35 -9.85 23.94
N ARG A 254 -4.55 -10.18 22.92
CA ARG A 254 -3.10 -9.94 22.91
C ARG A 254 -2.76 -8.46 23.12
N HIS A 255 -3.60 -7.57 22.62
CA HIS A 255 -3.43 -6.11 22.76
C HIS A 255 -4.17 -5.50 23.96
N GLY A 256 -4.78 -6.32 24.83
CA GLY A 256 -5.40 -5.87 26.08
C GLY A 256 -6.85 -5.37 25.96
N HIS A 257 -7.48 -5.47 24.78
CA HIS A 257 -8.83 -4.99 24.50
C HIS A 257 -9.91 -5.99 24.93
N LYS A 258 -10.05 -6.19 26.26
CA LYS A 258 -10.92 -7.21 26.86
C LYS A 258 -12.40 -7.08 26.45
N GLU A 259 -12.91 -5.86 26.39
CA GLU A 259 -14.30 -5.63 25.97
C GLU A 259 -14.52 -6.03 24.51
N LEU A 260 -13.55 -5.68 23.65
CA LEU A 260 -13.62 -6.00 22.22
C LEU A 260 -13.49 -7.50 21.95
N LYS A 261 -12.65 -8.20 22.71
CA LYS A 261 -12.59 -9.66 22.72
C LYS A 261 -13.98 -10.27 22.97
N LYS A 262 -14.66 -9.82 24.04
CA LYS A 262 -15.99 -10.32 24.39
C LYS A 262 -17.01 -10.09 23.27
N ILE A 263 -16.97 -8.91 22.64
CA ILE A 263 -17.84 -8.60 21.49
C ILE A 263 -17.63 -9.60 20.35
N PHE A 264 -16.39 -9.95 20.03
CA PHE A 264 -16.09 -10.95 18.99
C PHE A 264 -16.51 -12.37 19.39
N GLU A 265 -16.30 -12.77 20.64
CA GLU A 265 -16.73 -14.07 21.16
C GLU A 265 -18.26 -14.21 21.14
N ASP A 266 -18.98 -13.19 21.62
CA ASP A 266 -20.44 -13.15 21.64
C ASP A 266 -21.00 -13.25 20.20
N PHE A 267 -20.39 -12.54 19.24
CA PHE A 267 -20.78 -12.60 17.84
C PHE A 267 -20.55 -14.00 17.22
N SER A 268 -19.41 -14.62 17.54
CA SER A 268 -19.07 -15.97 17.09
C SER A 268 -20.05 -17.01 17.63
N TRP A 269 -20.41 -16.92 18.92
CA TRP A 269 -21.36 -17.81 19.57
C TRP A 269 -22.77 -17.73 18.94
N LEU A 270 -23.24 -16.50 18.68
CA LEU A 270 -24.55 -16.28 18.05
C LEU A 270 -24.65 -16.93 16.67
N HIS A 271 -23.56 -16.90 15.88
CA HIS A 271 -23.57 -17.44 14.52
C HIS A 271 -23.18 -18.93 14.44
N GLN A 272 -22.52 -19.49 15.45
CA GLN A 272 -22.35 -20.96 15.58
C GLN A 272 -23.68 -21.65 15.96
N SER A 273 -24.55 -20.96 16.71
CA SER A 273 -25.85 -21.50 17.14
C SER A 273 -26.92 -21.48 16.04
N ALA A 274 -26.72 -20.67 14.99
CA ALA A 274 -27.69 -20.47 13.90
C ALA A 274 -27.54 -21.47 12.74
N PHE A 275 -26.39 -22.16 12.61
CA PHE A 275 -26.15 -23.17 11.58
C PHE A 275 -25.33 -24.33 12.17
N PRO A 276 -25.96 -25.41 12.67
CA PRO A 276 -25.20 -26.61 12.99
C PRO A 276 -24.53 -27.13 11.70
N PRO A 277 -23.30 -27.66 11.78
CA PRO A 277 -22.67 -28.29 10.64
C PRO A 277 -23.57 -29.41 10.14
N VAL A 278 -24.00 -29.33 8.88
CA VAL A 278 -24.60 -30.47 8.19
C VAL A 278 -23.49 -31.49 8.03
N VAL A 279 -23.47 -32.47 8.93
CA VAL A 279 -22.57 -33.62 8.83
C VAL A 279 -23.07 -34.45 7.65
N PHE A 280 -22.27 -34.49 6.58
CA PHE A 280 -22.44 -35.46 5.48
C PHE A 280 -21.79 -36.79 5.86
#